data_AF-A0A355WP23-F1
#
_entry.id   AF-A0A355WP23-F1
#
_cell.length_a   1.000
_cell.length_b   1.000
_cell.length_c   1.000
_cell.angle_alpha   90.00
_cell.angle_beta   90.00
_cell.angle_gamma   90.00
#
_symmetry.space_group_name_H-M   'P 1'
#
loop_
_entity.id
_entity.type
_entity.pdbx_description
1 polymer ?
#
loop_
_entity_poly.entity_id
_entity_poly.type
_entity_poly.pdbx_seq_one_letter_code
_entity_poly.pdbx_strand_id
1 'polypeptide(L)'
;MHAFNSFDAFMGRFHSYVGNLVGLSIGLFAISISLDLFLRLFGLGNLPGVQEIIEYVLFAGVFLAAPWVLRLGGHVRVDLILSGLPLRIARRMEWA
;
A
#
# COMPACT_ATOMS: atom_id res chain seq x y z
N MET A 1 3.86 2.74 31.12
CA MET A 1 4.47 3.33 29.91
C MET A 1 5.36 2.35 29.12
N HIS A 2 6.00 1.33 29.72
CA HIS A 2 6.80 0.35 28.95
C HIS A 2 6.00 -0.61 28.05
N ALA A 3 4.77 -0.98 28.43
CA ALA A 3 3.94 -1.91 27.66
C ALA A 3 3.54 -1.34 26.28
N PHE A 4 3.31 -0.03 26.18
CA PHE A 4 2.92 0.65 24.95
C PHE A 4 4.06 0.68 23.93
N ASN A 5 5.28 1.00 24.38
CA ASN A 5 6.46 1.06 23.51
C ASN A 5 6.82 -0.32 22.92
N SER A 6 6.65 -1.39 23.70
CA SER A 6 6.86 -2.77 23.21
C SER A 6 5.82 -3.18 22.17
N PHE A 7 4.56 -2.75 22.35
CA PHE A 7 3.47 -2.99 21.42
C PHE A 7 3.69 -2.25 20.09
N ASP A 8 4.13 -0.99 20.15
CA ASP A 8 4.46 -0.20 18.95
C ASP A 8 5.64 -0.80 18.18
N ALA A 9 6.69 -1.26 18.86
CA ALA A 9 7.83 -1.92 18.22
C ALA A 9 7.44 -3.28 17.60
N PHE A 10 6.56 -4.03 18.25
CA PHE A 10 6.02 -5.28 17.72
C PHE A 10 5.20 -5.02 16.45
N MET A 11 4.26 -4.07 16.50
CA MET A 11 3.44 -3.70 15.34
C MET A 11 4.29 -3.14 14.21
N GLY A 12 5.27 -2.28 14.50
CA GLY A 12 6.20 -1.75 13.50
C GLY A 12 6.93 -2.87 12.74
N ARG A 13 7.46 -3.87 13.45
CA ARG A 13 8.10 -5.04 12.83
C ARG A 13 7.13 -5.85 11.99
N PHE A 14 5.96 -6.19 12.54
CA PHE A 14 4.93 -6.95 11.82
C PHE A 14 4.58 -6.29 10.49
N HIS A 15 4.35 -4.98 10.49
CA HIS A 15 4.02 -4.23 9.29
C HIS A 15 5.17 -4.14 8.29
N SER A 16 6.42 -4.04 8.74
CA SER A 16 7.56 -4.07 7.83
C SER A 16 7.68 -5.43 7.12
N TYR A 17 7.44 -6.54 7.82
CA TYR A 17 7.45 -7.88 7.19
C TYR A 17 6.34 -8.02 6.15
N VAL A 18 5.12 -7.62 6.51
CA VAL A 18 3.97 -7.62 5.60
C VAL A 18 4.24 -6.72 4.39
N GLY A 19 4.78 -5.52 4.59
CA GLY A 19 5.12 -4.59 3.52
C GLY A 19 6.17 -5.16 2.55
N ASN A 20 7.23 -5.76 3.06
CA ASN A 20 8.24 -6.42 2.23
C ASN A 20 7.66 -7.59 1.42
N LEU A 21 6.79 -8.40 2.04
CA LEU A 21 6.14 -9.52 1.38
C LEU A 21 5.24 -9.04 0.23
N VAL A 22 4.37 -8.05 0.50
CA VAL A 22 3.49 -7.47 -0.51
C VAL A 22 4.29 -6.80 -1.63
N GLY A 23 5.33 -6.04 -1.29
CA GLY A 23 6.22 -5.42 -2.28
C GLY A 23 6.90 -6.44 -3.19
N LEU A 24 7.40 -7.54 -2.61
CA LEU A 24 7.97 -8.66 -3.37
C LEU A 24 6.93 -9.31 -4.29
N SER A 25 5.71 -9.55 -3.80
CA SER A 25 4.62 -10.08 -4.61
C SER A 25 4.29 -9.19 -5.79
N ILE A 26 4.21 -7.87 -5.61
CA ILE A 26 3.96 -6.92 -6.71
C ILE A 26 5.07 -6.98 -7.76
N GLY A 27 6.34 -7.06 -7.33
CA GLY A 27 7.47 -7.26 -8.24
C GLY A 27 7.36 -8.54 -9.06
N LEU A 28 6.95 -9.65 -8.41
CA LEU A 28 6.70 -10.92 -9.09
C LEU A 28 5.53 -10.82 -10.07
N PHE A 29 4.48 -10.06 -9.77
CA PHE A 29 3.35 -9.86 -10.68
C PHE A 29 3.77 -9.13 -11.95
N ALA A 30 4.61 -8.09 -11.83
CA ALA A 30 5.13 -7.38 -13.00
C ALA A 30 5.88 -8.33 -13.95
N ILE A 31 6.70 -9.23 -13.40
CA ILE A 31 7.43 -10.23 -14.18
C ILE A 31 6.46 -11.26 -14.79
N SER A 32 5.55 -11.82 -13.99
CA SER A 32 4.59 -12.83 -14.44
C SER A 32 3.67 -12.32 -15.55
N ILE A 33 3.13 -11.10 -15.42
CA ILE A 33 2.26 -10.49 -16.43
C ILE A 33 3.06 -10.22 -17.71
N SER A 34 4.30 -9.73 -17.59
CA SER A 34 5.16 -9.49 -18.76
C SER A 34 5.48 -10.78 -19.50
N LEU A 35 5.72 -11.87 -18.77
CA LEU A 35 5.96 -13.20 -19.33
C LEU A 35 4.69 -13.78 -19.98
N ASP A 36 3.52 -13.64 -19.33
CA ASP A 36 2.23 -14.07 -19.90
C ASP A 36 1.95 -13.35 -21.22
N LEU A 37 2.17 -12.03 -21.26
CA LEU A 37 2.02 -11.24 -22.49
C LEU A 37 2.99 -11.70 -23.59
N PHE A 38 4.24 -11.99 -23.23
CA PHE A 38 5.24 -12.50 -24.16
C PHE A 38 4.79 -13.84 -24.76
N LEU A 39 4.36 -14.80 -23.92
CA LEU A 39 3.87 -16.10 -24.38
C LEU A 39 2.66 -15.99 -25.32
N ARG A 40 1.72 -15.08 -25.01
CA ARG A 40 0.57 -14.79 -25.86
C ARG A 40 0.98 -14.19 -27.20
N LEU A 41 1.96 -13.30 -27.21
CA LEU A 41 2.45 -12.65 -28.43
C LEU A 41 3.05 -13.67 -29.41
N PHE A 42 3.75 -14.69 -28.91
CA PHE A 42 4.32 -15.77 -29.73
C PHE A 42 3.34 -16.92 -30.00
N GLY A 43 2.08 -16.82 -29.56
CA GLY A 43 1.08 -17.88 -29.74
C GLY A 43 1.38 -19.16 -28.96
N LEU A 44 2.26 -19.10 -27.95
CA LEU A 44 2.68 -20.25 -27.15
C LEU A 44 1.67 -20.60 -26.03
N GLY A 45 0.60 -19.81 -25.90
CA GLY A 45 -0.47 -20.00 -24.91
C GLY A 45 -0.50 -18.87 -23.89
N ASN A 46 -1.02 -19.19 -22.70
CA ASN A 46 -1.07 -18.31 -21.54
C ASN A 46 -0.58 -19.05 -20.30
N LEU A 47 -0.37 -18.32 -19.21
CA LEU A 47 -0.15 -18.88 -17.88
C LEU A 47 -1.50 -19.00 -17.15
N PRO A 48 -2.11 -20.20 -17.11
CA PRO A 48 -3.42 -20.38 -16.46
C PRO A 48 -3.32 -20.13 -14.96
N GLY A 49 -4.32 -19.47 -14.39
CA GLY A 49 -4.42 -19.18 -12.96
C GLY A 49 -3.53 -18.05 -12.44
N VAL A 50 -2.59 -17.52 -13.24
CA VAL A 50 -1.73 -16.39 -12.80
C VAL A 50 -2.56 -15.15 -12.48
N GLN A 51 -3.59 -14.86 -13.28
CA GLN A 51 -4.44 -13.70 -13.05
C GLN A 51 -5.28 -13.82 -11.76
N GLU A 52 -5.84 -15.00 -11.49
CA GLU A 52 -6.59 -15.26 -10.27
C GLU A 52 -5.70 -15.08 -9.03
N ILE A 53 -4.49 -15.63 -9.06
CA ILE A 53 -3.51 -15.48 -7.98
C ILE A 53 -3.18 -14.00 -7.74
N ILE A 54 -2.91 -13.25 -8.82
CA ILE A 54 -2.60 -11.82 -8.74
C ILE A 54 -3.76 -11.05 -8.11
N GLU A 55 -4.99 -11.32 -8.54
CA GLU A 55 -6.19 -10.65 -8.04
C GLU A 55 -6.40 -10.90 -6.53
N TYR A 56 -6.34 -12.16 -6.10
CA TYR A 56 -6.54 -12.51 -4.70
C TYR A 56 -5.43 -11.97 -3.79
N VAL A 57 -4.17 -12.01 -4.24
CA VAL A 57 -3.05 -11.51 -3.43
C VAL A 57 -3.03 -9.99 -3.40
N LEU A 58 -3.41 -9.30 -4.48
CA LEU A 58 -3.61 -7.85 -4.46
C LEU A 58 -4.70 -7.46 -3.48
N PHE A 59 -5.85 -8.14 -3.53
CA PHE A 59 -6.94 -7.89 -2.62
C PHE A 59 -6.48 -8.02 -1.16
N ALA A 60 -5.87 -9.15 -0.80
CA ALA A 60 -5.33 -9.37 0.54
C ALA A 60 -4.26 -8.33 0.94
N GLY A 61 -3.34 -8.03 0.03
CA GLY A 61 -2.22 -7.10 0.26
C GLY A 61 -2.68 -5.69 0.60
N VAL A 62 -3.73 -5.19 -0.06
CA VAL A 62 -4.31 -3.86 0.23
C VAL A 62 -4.89 -3.81 1.64
N PHE A 63 -5.68 -4.81 2.04
CA PHE A 63 -6.24 -4.85 3.40
C PHE A 63 -5.15 -4.99 4.48
N LEU A 64 -4.11 -5.77 4.21
CA LEU A 64 -2.95 -5.94 5.09
C LEU A 64 -2.12 -4.66 5.23
N ALA A 65 -2.05 -3.84 4.17
CA ALA A 65 -1.36 -2.55 4.18
C ALA A 65 -2.17 -1.42 4.86
N ALA A 66 -3.51 -1.54 4.91
CA ALA A 66 -4.39 -0.50 5.44
C ALA A 66 -4.00 0.02 6.85
N PRO A 67 -3.67 -0.82 7.85
CA PRO A 67 -3.31 -0.32 9.17
C PRO A 67 -1.97 0.42 9.20
N TRP A 68 -1.04 0.11 8.29
CA TRP A 68 0.20 0.88 8.15
C TRP A 68 -0.08 2.29 7.61
N VAL A 69 -0.92 2.40 6.57
CA VAL A 69 -1.33 3.70 6.01
C VAL A 69 -2.05 4.55 7.06
N LEU A 70 -2.95 3.94 7.85
CA LEU A 70 -3.66 4.63 8.93
C LEU A 70 -2.70 5.11 10.04
N ARG A 71 -1.67 4.34 10.38
CA ARG A 71 -0.64 4.74 11.36
C ARG A 71 0.30 5.83 10.87
N LEU A 72 0.48 6.00 9.57
CA LEU A 72 1.28 7.09 9.01
C LEU A 72 0.68 8.47 9.33
N GLY A 73 -0.47 8.52 10.00
CA GLY A 73 -0.97 9.76 10.60
C GLY A 73 -1.53 10.71 9.56
N GLY A 74 -1.91 10.20 8.39
CA GLY A 74 -2.76 10.90 7.45
C GLY A 74 -4.14 11.08 8.06
N HIS A 75 -4.30 12.04 8.97
CA HIS A 75 -5.52 12.81 8.96
C HIS A 75 -5.61 13.39 7.56
N VAL A 76 -6.30 12.72 6.64
CA VAL A 76 -6.63 13.25 5.31
C VAL A 76 -7.67 14.35 5.51
N ARG A 77 -7.36 15.36 6.33
CA ARG A 77 -7.96 16.68 6.24
C ARG A 77 -7.24 17.37 5.10
N VAL A 78 -7.64 17.04 3.88
CA VAL A 78 -7.63 17.94 2.72
C VAL A 78 -6.43 18.92 2.70
N ASP A 79 -5.22 18.40 2.88
CA ASP A 79 -4.02 19.25 2.94
C ASP A 79 -3.65 19.75 1.53
N LEU A 80 -4.28 19.19 0.48
CA LEU A 80 -4.21 19.74 -0.88
C LEU A 80 -4.77 21.17 -0.97
N ILE A 81 -5.78 21.53 -0.16
CA ILE A 81 -6.34 22.89 -0.17
C ILE A 81 -5.53 23.81 0.75
N LEU A 82 -5.06 23.30 1.90
CA LEU A 82 -4.33 24.10 2.88
C LEU A 82 -2.87 24.36 2.49
N SER A 83 -2.20 23.41 1.81
CA SER A 83 -0.80 23.55 1.36
C SER A 83 -0.60 24.59 0.24
N GLY A 84 -1.66 24.93 -0.50
CA GLY A 84 -1.64 26.02 -1.48
C GLY A 84 -2.10 27.38 -0.93
N LEU A 85 -2.58 27.43 0.31
CA LEU A 85 -3.15 28.64 0.91
C LEU A 85 -2.08 29.43 1.70
N PRO A 86 -2.01 30.77 1.57
CA PRO A 86 -1.13 31.59 2.39
C PRO A 86 -1.42 31.36 3.89
N LEU A 87 -0.36 31.22 4.71
CA LEU A 87 -0.40 30.90 6.15
C LEU A 87 -1.43 31.68 7.00
N ARG A 88 -1.90 32.83 6.51
CA ARG A 88 -2.87 33.70 7.18
C ARG A 88 -4.31 33.16 7.14
N ILE A 89 -4.68 32.43 6.09
CA ILE A 89 -6.06 31.93 5.91
C ILE A 89 -6.21 30.55 6.57
N ALA A 90 -5.20 29.68 6.45
CA ALA A 90 -5.17 28.36 7.08
C ALA A 90 -5.44 28.43 8.60
N ARG A 91 -4.79 29.38 9.28
CA ARG A 91 -4.92 29.56 10.73
C ARG A 91 -6.31 30.02 11.19
N ARG A 92 -7.13 30.57 10.30
CA ARG A 92 -8.50 31.01 10.62
C ARG A 92 -9.52 29.88 10.45
N MET A 93 -9.20 28.84 9.68
CA MET A 93 -10.09 27.71 9.40
C MET A 93 -9.88 26.53 10.36
N GLU A 94 -8.74 26.45 11.04
CA GLU A 94 -8.51 25.43 12.08
C GLU A 94 -9.30 25.68 13.38
N TRP A 95 -9.83 26.89 13.57
CA TRP A 95 -10.49 27.35 14.80
C TRP A 95 -12.00 27.60 14.65
N ALA A 96 -12.61 27.13 13.57
CA ALA A 96 -14.07 27.10 13.35
C ALA A 96 -14.53 25.65 13.16
#